data_AF-A0A3D4FHH6-F1
#
_entry.id   AF-A0A3D4FHH6-F1
#
_cell.length_a   1.000
_cell.length_b   1.000
_cell.length_c   1.000
_cell.angle_alpha   90.00
_cell.angle_beta   90.00
_cell.angle_gamma   90.00
#
_symmetry.space_group_name_H-M   'P 1'
#
loop_
_entity.id
_entity.type
_entity.pdbx_description
1 polymer ?
#
loop_
_entity_poly.entity_id
_entity_poly.type
_entity_poly.pdbx_seq_one_letter_code
_entity_poly.pdbx_strand_id
1 'polypeptide(L)' 'VVGEKEAENKEVAVRSRQNGEEGAVALDVFAQRVLTEINNKER' A
#
# COMPACT_ATOMS: atom_id res chain seq x y z
N VAL A 1 2.01 -7.39 0.58
CA VAL A 1 1.84 -8.73 1.19
C VAL A 1 0.51 -8.71 1.92
N VAL A 2 -0.30 -9.75 1.76
CA VAL A 2 -1.61 -9.85 2.43
C VAL A 2 -1.63 -11.18 3.17
N GLY A 3 -1.67 -11.14 4.49
CA GLY A 3 -1.94 -12.29 5.35
C GLY A 3 -3.40 -12.33 5.80
N GLU A 4 -3.74 -13.37 6.56
CA GLU A 4 -5.10 -13.61 7.07
C GLU A 4 -5.60 -12.45 7.96
N LYS A 5 -4.70 -11.87 8.76
CA LYS A 5 -4.98 -10.70 9.63
C LYS A 5 -5.23 -9.42 8.83
N GLU A 6 -4.47 -9.22 7.76
CA GLU A 6 -4.62 -8.08 6.86
C GLU A 6 -5.94 -8.13 6.07
N ALA A 7 -6.40 -9.33 5.70
CA ALA A 7 -7.70 -9.52 5.04
C ALA A 7 -8.89 -9.21 5.97
N GLU A 8 -8.81 -9.58 7.26
CA GLU A 8 -9.85 -9.27 8.24
C GLU A 8 -9.97 -7.76 8.53
N ASN A 9 -8.83 -7.07 8.63
CA ASN A 9 -8.80 -5.64 8.98
C ASN A 9 -8.85 -4.69 7.78
N LYS A 10 -8.92 -5.21 6.54
CA LYS A 10 -8.80 -4.42 5.29
C LYS A 10 -7.51 -3.59 5.24
N GLU A 11 -6.44 -4.19 5.72
CA GLU A 11 -5.10 -3.61 5.69
C GLU A 11 -4.24 -4.37 4.67
N VAL A 12 -3.16 -3.76 4.20
CA VAL A 12 -2.21 -4.36 3.27
C VAL A 12 -0.80 -4.02 3.71
N ALA A 13 0.07 -5.03 3.81
CA ALA A 13 1.47 -4.78 4.11
C ALA A 13 2.20 -4.32 2.83
N VAL A 14 2.56 -3.05 2.75
CA VAL A 14 3.20 -2.46 1.57
C VAL A 14 4.71 -2.62 1.69
N ARG A 15 5.35 -3.10 0.62
CA ARG A 15 6.81 -3.09 0.46
C ARG A 15 7.12 -2.41 -0.85
N SER A 16 7.71 -1.22 -0.78
CA SER A 16 8.12 -0.46 -1.95
C SER A 16 9.51 -0.88 -2.41
N ARG A 17 9.77 -0.87 -3.72
CA ARG A 17 11.09 -1.20 -4.28
C ARG A 17 12.14 -0.15 -3.94
N GLN A 18 11.73 1.11 -3.78
CA GLN A 18 12.63 2.24 -3.50
C GLN A 18 12.77 2.51 -2.00
N ASN A 19 11.66 2.46 -1.25
CA ASN A 19 11.62 2.82 0.18
C ASN A 19 11.68 1.62 1.16
N GLY A 20 11.74 0.38 0.66
CA GLY A 20 11.82 -0.81 1.52
C GLY A 20 10.46 -1.19 2.13
N GLU A 21 10.47 -1.70 3.36
CA GLU A 21 9.27 -2.18 4.04
C GLU A 21 8.47 -1.01 4.64
N GLU A 22 7.27 -0.74 4.11
CA GLU A 22 6.37 0.32 4.61
C GLU A 22 5.37 -0.19 5.67
N GLY A 23 5.30 -1.50 5.91
CA GLY A 23 4.43 -2.08 6.93
C GLY A 23 2.96 -2.10 6.53
N ALA A 24 2.07 -2.30 7.52
CA ALA A 24 0.63 -2.41 7.31
C ALA A 24 0.00 -1.03 7.06
N VAL A 25 -0.68 -0.89 5.93
CA VAL A 25 -1.38 0.33 5.50
C VAL A 25 -2.84 -0.02 5.22
N ALA A 26 -3.79 0.81 5.63
CA ALA A 26 -5.20 0.62 5.29
C ALA A 26 -5.39 0.63 3.76
N LEU A 27 -6.24 -0.28 3.24
CA LEU A 27 -6.46 -0.46 1.81
C LEU A 27 -6.90 0.84 1.11
N ASP A 28 -7.74 1.64 1.77
CA ASP A 28 -8.25 2.91 1.23
C ASP A 28 -7.12 3.94 1.05
N VAL A 29 -6.28 4.09 2.08
CA VAL A 29 -5.10 4.97 2.06
C VAL A 29 -4.11 4.51 1.00
N PHE A 30 -3.91 3.19 0.88
CA PHE A 30 -3.05 2.63 -0.16
C PHE A 30 -3.59 2.92 -1.57
N ALA A 31 -4.89 2.75 -1.80
CA ALA A 31 -5.52 3.04 -3.09
C ALA A 31 -5.38 4.52 -3.48
N GLN A 32 -5.59 5.44 -2.53
CA GLN A 32 -5.41 6.87 -2.77
C GLN A 32 -3.96 7.24 -3.09
N ARG A 33 -2.98 6.64 -2.38
CA ARG A 33 -1.55 6.86 -2.65
C ARG A 33 -1.17 6.37 -4.05
N VAL A 34 -1.59 5.16 -4.43
CA VAL A 34 -1.32 4.60 -5.76
C VAL A 34 -1.97 5.45 -6.86
N LEU A 35 -3.21 5.89 -6.68
CA LEU A 35 -3.88 6.79 -7.63
C LEU A 35 -3.14 8.13 -7.78
N THR A 36 -2.61 8.67 -6.68
CA THR A 36 -1.84 9.92 -6.70
C THR A 36 -0.50 9.71 -7.43
N GLU A 37 0.19 8.61 -7.16
CA GLU A 37 1.46 8.25 -7.81
C GLU A 37 1.27 8.05 -9.33
N ILE A 38 0.20 7.36 -9.74
CA ILE A 38 -0.17 7.18 -11.15
C ILE A 38 -0.47 8.52 -11.83
N ASN A 39 -1.25 9.40 -11.19
CA ASN A 39 -1.61 10.70 -11.77
C ASN A 39 -0.38 11.61 -11.92
N ASN A 40 0.53 11.60 -10.95
CA ASN A 40 1.74 12.41 -10.99
C ASN A 40 2.83 11.82 -11.89
N LYS A 41 2.67 10.57 -12.37
CA LYS A 41 3.69 9.83 -13.14
C LYS A 41 5.05 9.83 -12.44
N GLU A 42 5.06 9.71 -11.11
CA GLU A 42 6.32 9.57 -10.39
C GLU A 42 6.95 8.22 -10.81
N ARG A 43 8.21 8.27 -11.25
CA ARG A 43 8.94 7.16 -11.88
C ARG A 43 10.10 6.71 -11.01
#